data_AF-A0A1Z4KVY7-F1
#
_entry.id   AF-A0A1Z4KVY7-F1
#
_cell.length_a   1.000
_cell.length_b   1.000
_cell.length_c   1.000
_cell.angle_alpha   90.00
_cell.angle_beta   90.00
_cell.angle_gamma   90.00
#
_symmetry.space_group_name_H-M   'P 1'
#
loop_
_entity.id
_entity.type
_entity.pdbx_description
1 polymer ?
#
loop_
_entity_poly.entity_id
_entity_poly.type
_entity_poly.pdbx_seq_one_letter_code
_entity_poly.pdbx_strand_id
1 'polypeptide(L)'
;MPGTIASIPYSQQHQLDPNPTAHIETSSLEYLHAAFLLYEYKTTYSKKEYRTLLDTYGWDKGSSEEKRALKIAENFQEFLTCPQHLAAIPVTILLRLCFPQYKLIISQLQDYPIGGLTCKLVLELIEERKALLKTQKQEQQKQISIWRRTPKGDRYCQFPPQLEEDHQTGVLTQELIDGYGLLPQQILREAIADYHAKIKSQEKEQPQEETAESEVVESSMLPQLETSPTESEKAIEVNSRLKQNEQTSTSNATEEPPVGEEVLMLAEKLKSATSYYQIRSAIYRHLAVKDEAWKQLSPEEQLRIERLLPQEVLALTTAREAGLIIDYYELETGWFQVFIAGEDKPVSISKSNVINWIQEQERLNCVTT
;
A
#
# COMPACT_ATOMS: atom_id res chain seq x y z
N MET A 1 -16.47 7.63 54.97
CA MET A 1 -17.38 6.54 54.53
C MET A 1 -17.37 6.51 53.01
N PRO A 2 -16.55 5.67 52.35
CA PRO A 2 -16.65 5.50 50.90
C PRO A 2 -17.85 4.61 50.59
N GLY A 3 -18.83 5.15 49.88
CA GLY A 3 -19.99 4.39 49.43
C GLY A 3 -19.59 3.43 48.31
N THR A 4 -19.65 2.13 48.60
CA THR A 4 -19.52 1.07 47.60
C THR A 4 -20.74 1.12 46.68
N ILE A 5 -20.59 1.72 45.50
CA ILE A 5 -21.53 1.52 44.40
C ILE A 5 -21.30 0.10 43.90
N ALA A 6 -22.06 -0.85 44.43
CA ALA A 6 -22.13 -2.20 43.87
C ALA A 6 -22.84 -2.11 42.51
N SER A 7 -22.07 -1.75 41.48
CA SER A 7 -22.49 -1.84 40.10
C SER A 7 -22.79 -3.29 39.77
N ILE A 8 -24.02 -3.58 39.36
CA ILE A 8 -24.38 -4.89 38.82
C ILE A 8 -23.43 -5.18 37.65
N PRO A 9 -22.79 -6.36 37.58
CA PRO A 9 -21.89 -6.69 36.48
C PRO A 9 -22.67 -6.77 35.16
N TYR A 10 -22.04 -6.30 34.07
CA TYR A 10 -22.62 -6.18 32.73
C TYR A 10 -23.33 -7.46 32.24
N SER A 11 -22.74 -8.64 32.49
CA SER A 11 -23.33 -9.93 32.11
C SER A 11 -24.67 -10.22 32.78
N GLN A 12 -24.85 -9.80 34.05
CA GLN A 12 -26.10 -9.96 34.78
C GLN A 12 -27.15 -8.94 34.36
N GLN A 13 -26.73 -7.71 34.04
CA GLN A 13 -27.63 -6.68 33.53
C GLN A 13 -28.25 -7.06 32.18
N HIS A 14 -27.47 -7.72 31.32
CA HIS A 14 -27.89 -8.06 29.95
C HIS A 14 -28.25 -9.54 29.75
N GLN A 15 -28.23 -10.36 30.82
CA GLN A 15 -28.50 -11.81 30.76
C GLN A 15 -27.60 -12.55 29.74
N LEU A 16 -26.34 -12.16 29.67
CA LEU A 16 -25.36 -12.71 28.73
C LEU A 16 -24.47 -13.76 29.40
N ASP A 17 -23.97 -14.71 28.61
CA ASP A 17 -22.90 -15.61 29.04
C ASP A 17 -21.69 -14.78 29.52
N PRO A 18 -21.14 -15.04 30.71
CA PRO A 18 -19.95 -14.35 31.19
C PRO A 18 -18.69 -14.63 30.35
N ASN A 19 -18.67 -15.66 29.52
CA ASN A 19 -17.54 -15.99 28.64
C ASN A 19 -17.60 -15.17 27.33
N PRO A 20 -16.71 -14.19 27.11
CA PRO A 20 -16.69 -13.40 25.88
C PRO A 20 -16.38 -14.24 24.63
N THR A 21 -15.70 -15.38 24.79
CA THR A 21 -15.34 -16.27 23.68
C THR A 21 -16.59 -16.92 23.07
N ALA A 22 -17.56 -17.32 23.90
CA ALA A 22 -18.80 -17.95 23.44
C ALA A 22 -19.63 -17.02 22.54
N HIS A 23 -19.62 -15.71 22.83
CA HIS A 23 -20.26 -14.69 21.99
C HIS A 23 -19.56 -14.55 20.64
N ILE A 24 -18.23 -14.58 20.62
CA ILE A 24 -17.44 -14.54 19.37
C ILE A 24 -17.65 -15.80 18.55
N GLU A 25 -17.71 -16.97 19.19
CA GLU A 25 -17.98 -18.25 18.53
C GLU A 25 -19.35 -18.27 17.88
N THR A 26 -20.37 -17.82 18.62
CA THR A 26 -21.74 -17.71 18.12
C THR A 26 -21.80 -16.72 16.96
N SER A 27 -21.21 -15.54 17.10
CA SER A 27 -21.15 -14.55 16.02
C SER A 27 -20.41 -15.07 14.78
N SER A 28 -19.31 -15.80 14.97
CA SER A 28 -18.53 -16.36 13.86
C SER A 28 -19.28 -17.49 13.16
N LEU A 29 -20.00 -18.32 13.92
CA LEU A 29 -20.87 -19.37 13.39
C LEU A 29 -22.03 -18.79 12.56
N GLU A 30 -22.74 -17.79 13.08
CA GLU A 30 -23.81 -17.12 12.34
C GLU A 30 -23.29 -16.46 11.05
N TYR A 31 -22.10 -15.84 11.12
CA TYR A 31 -21.46 -15.27 9.93
C TYR A 31 -21.09 -16.34 8.90
N LEU A 32 -20.61 -17.51 9.35
CA LEU A 32 -20.31 -18.64 8.47
C LEU A 32 -21.58 -19.17 7.78
N HIS A 33 -22.69 -19.31 8.51
CA HIS A 33 -23.97 -19.67 7.92
C HIS A 33 -24.42 -18.66 6.86
N ALA A 34 -24.34 -17.37 7.15
CA ALA A 34 -24.63 -16.32 6.18
C ALA A 34 -23.72 -16.40 4.95
N ALA A 35 -22.41 -16.62 5.14
CA ALA A 35 -21.45 -16.76 4.06
C ALA A 35 -21.76 -17.94 3.13
N PHE A 36 -22.05 -19.11 3.71
CA PHE A 36 -22.40 -20.30 2.93
C PHE A 36 -23.75 -20.14 2.20
N LEU A 37 -24.77 -19.57 2.84
CA LEU A 37 -26.05 -19.26 2.19
C LEU A 37 -25.89 -18.26 1.04
N LEU A 38 -25.09 -17.19 1.23
CA LEU A 38 -24.81 -16.23 0.16
C LEU A 38 -24.11 -16.87 -1.03
N TYR A 39 -23.21 -17.82 -0.77
CA TYR A 39 -22.53 -18.56 -1.82
C TYR A 39 -23.47 -19.52 -2.56
N GLU A 40 -24.35 -20.21 -1.84
CA GLU A 40 -25.43 -21.01 -2.43
C GLU A 40 -26.32 -20.13 -3.32
N TYR A 41 -26.73 -18.96 -2.83
CA TYR A 41 -27.58 -18.06 -3.62
C TYR A 41 -26.88 -17.54 -4.89
N LYS A 42 -25.58 -17.24 -4.79
CA LYS A 42 -24.78 -16.81 -5.95
C LYS A 42 -24.61 -17.91 -6.99
N THR A 43 -24.57 -19.17 -6.58
CA THR A 43 -24.35 -20.32 -7.47
C THR A 43 -25.64 -20.86 -8.07
N THR A 44 -26.75 -20.79 -7.34
CA THR A 44 -28.05 -21.36 -7.75
C THR A 44 -28.93 -20.40 -8.54
N TYR A 45 -28.93 -19.09 -8.20
CA TYR A 45 -29.82 -18.11 -8.83
C TYR A 45 -29.14 -17.34 -9.97
N SER A 46 -29.97 -16.80 -10.87
CA SER A 46 -29.47 -15.89 -11.89
C SER A 46 -28.97 -14.57 -11.28
N LYS A 47 -28.11 -13.85 -12.00
CA LYS A 47 -27.55 -12.56 -11.53
C LYS A 47 -28.60 -11.51 -11.16
N LYS A 48 -29.82 -11.60 -11.72
CA LYS A 48 -30.94 -10.69 -11.44
C LYS A 48 -31.67 -11.10 -10.16
N GLU A 49 -32.02 -12.38 -10.03
CA GLU A 49 -32.67 -12.93 -8.85
C GLU A 49 -31.78 -12.80 -7.60
N TYR A 50 -30.47 -13.06 -7.75
CA TYR A 50 -29.51 -12.86 -6.66
C TYR A 50 -29.48 -11.41 -6.17
N ARG A 51 -29.58 -10.43 -7.07
CA ARG A 51 -29.65 -9.00 -6.67
C ARG A 51 -30.92 -8.73 -5.87
N THR A 52 -32.07 -9.20 -6.36
CA THR A 52 -33.35 -9.03 -5.66
C THR A 52 -33.34 -9.67 -4.28
N LEU A 53 -32.71 -10.84 -4.12
CA LEU A 53 -32.53 -11.48 -2.82
C LEU A 53 -31.64 -10.65 -1.89
N LEU A 54 -30.50 -10.17 -2.39
CA LEU A 54 -29.61 -9.30 -1.61
C LEU A 54 -30.34 -8.03 -1.13
N ASP A 55 -31.05 -7.35 -2.03
CA ASP A 55 -31.82 -6.15 -1.70
C ASP A 55 -32.91 -6.44 -0.65
N THR A 56 -33.57 -7.62 -0.72
CA THR A 56 -34.60 -8.04 0.24
C THR A 56 -34.03 -8.28 1.64
N TYR A 57 -32.81 -8.79 1.74
CA TYR A 57 -32.13 -9.06 3.01
C TYR A 57 -31.25 -7.92 3.51
N GLY A 58 -31.26 -6.76 2.83
CA GLY A 58 -30.47 -5.59 3.21
C GLY A 58 -28.97 -5.73 2.94
N TRP A 59 -28.58 -6.60 1.99
CA TRP A 59 -27.20 -6.73 1.52
C TRP A 59 -26.99 -5.95 0.24
N ASP A 60 -25.94 -5.12 0.19
CA ASP A 60 -25.57 -4.42 -1.04
C ASP A 60 -24.67 -5.29 -1.90
N LYS A 61 -25.03 -5.48 -3.17
CA LYS A 61 -24.18 -6.16 -4.14
C LYS A 61 -22.91 -5.35 -4.43
N GLY A 62 -21.76 -6.01 -4.29
CA GLY A 62 -20.44 -5.45 -4.44
C GLY A 62 -19.88 -4.86 -3.15
N SER A 63 -20.62 -4.92 -2.04
CA SER A 63 -20.16 -4.46 -0.72
C SER A 63 -18.92 -5.21 -0.25
N SER A 64 -18.15 -4.58 0.63
CA SER A 64 -17.00 -5.21 1.27
C SER A 64 -17.41 -6.38 2.15
N GLU A 65 -18.60 -6.34 2.75
CA GLU A 65 -19.23 -7.42 3.52
C GLU A 65 -19.53 -8.64 2.63
N GLU A 66 -20.28 -8.46 1.54
CA GLU A 66 -20.64 -9.56 0.63
C GLU A 66 -19.39 -10.22 0.04
N LYS A 67 -18.42 -9.40 -0.41
CA LYS A 67 -17.15 -9.92 -0.95
C LYS A 67 -16.37 -10.72 0.09
N ARG A 68 -16.36 -10.29 1.35
CA ARG A 68 -15.71 -11.03 2.45
C ARG A 68 -16.41 -12.36 2.71
N ALA A 69 -17.73 -12.35 2.84
CA ALA A 69 -18.53 -13.54 3.07
C ALA A 69 -18.37 -14.56 1.94
N LEU A 70 -18.48 -14.12 0.68
CA LEU A 70 -18.28 -14.99 -0.49
C LEU A 70 -16.85 -15.55 -0.55
N LYS A 71 -15.84 -14.77 -0.18
CA LYS A 71 -14.45 -15.22 -0.16
C LYS A 71 -14.21 -16.31 0.89
N ILE A 72 -14.81 -16.17 2.07
CA ILE A 72 -14.75 -17.21 3.11
C ILE A 72 -15.44 -18.47 2.59
N ALA A 73 -16.67 -18.35 2.10
CA ALA A 73 -17.41 -19.49 1.60
C ALA A 73 -16.62 -20.22 0.51
N GLU A 74 -16.08 -19.52 -0.50
CA GLU A 74 -15.31 -20.11 -1.60
C GLU A 74 -14.07 -20.90 -1.12
N ASN A 75 -13.37 -20.42 -0.09
CA ASN A 75 -12.15 -21.08 0.41
C ASN A 75 -12.43 -22.19 1.44
N PHE A 76 -13.59 -22.17 2.10
CA PHE A 76 -13.96 -23.11 3.16
C PHE A 76 -15.15 -24.01 2.78
N GLN A 77 -15.37 -24.27 1.49
CA GLN A 77 -16.45 -25.14 0.99
C GLN A 77 -16.44 -26.54 1.62
N GLU A 78 -15.27 -27.05 2.00
CA GLU A 78 -15.14 -28.38 2.60
C GLU A 78 -15.75 -28.44 4.02
N PHE A 79 -16.00 -27.30 4.66
CA PHE A 79 -16.63 -27.19 5.97
C PHE A 79 -18.14 -26.91 5.90
N LEU A 80 -18.78 -27.01 4.72
CA LEU A 80 -20.22 -26.80 4.56
C LEU A 80 -21.07 -27.69 5.47
N THR A 81 -20.64 -28.93 5.69
CA THR A 81 -21.34 -29.91 6.54
C THR A 81 -21.06 -29.71 8.04
N CYS A 82 -20.03 -28.94 8.38
CA CYS A 82 -19.63 -28.69 9.77
C CYS A 82 -19.10 -27.25 10.02
N PRO A 83 -19.91 -26.19 9.83
CA PRO A 83 -19.50 -24.81 10.10
C PRO A 83 -19.05 -24.59 11.55
N GLN A 84 -19.61 -25.35 12.49
CA GLN A 84 -19.26 -25.34 13.92
C GLN A 84 -17.78 -25.64 14.18
N HIS A 85 -17.09 -26.35 13.28
CA HIS A 85 -15.66 -26.61 13.40
C HIS A 85 -14.83 -25.33 13.31
N LEU A 86 -15.29 -24.36 12.52
CA LEU A 86 -14.62 -23.07 12.31
C LEU A 86 -15.12 -21.98 13.28
N ALA A 87 -16.19 -22.25 14.05
CA ALA A 87 -16.79 -21.27 14.96
C ALA A 87 -15.80 -20.73 16.01
N ALA A 88 -14.87 -21.57 16.48
CA ALA A 88 -13.80 -21.20 17.39
C ALA A 88 -12.83 -20.14 16.83
N ILE A 89 -12.87 -19.88 15.51
CA ILE A 89 -11.98 -18.95 14.82
C ILE A 89 -12.76 -17.67 14.47
N PRO A 90 -12.29 -16.50 14.93
CA PRO A 90 -12.88 -15.23 14.53
C PRO A 90 -12.84 -15.02 13.01
N VAL A 91 -13.89 -14.42 12.46
CA VAL A 91 -14.03 -14.09 11.02
C VAL A 91 -12.81 -13.36 10.45
N THR A 92 -12.18 -12.49 11.23
CA THR A 92 -10.96 -11.76 10.83
C THR A 92 -9.78 -12.69 10.52
N ILE A 93 -9.65 -13.77 11.28
CA ILE A 93 -8.61 -14.78 11.07
C ILE A 93 -8.98 -15.70 9.89
N LEU A 94 -10.25 -16.09 9.76
CA LEU A 94 -10.72 -16.85 8.59
C LEU A 94 -10.45 -16.11 7.28
N LEU A 95 -10.70 -14.80 7.24
CA LEU A 95 -10.38 -13.94 6.10
C LEU A 95 -8.89 -13.89 5.78
N ARG A 96 -8.04 -13.95 6.82
CA ARG A 96 -6.59 -14.00 6.67
C ARG A 96 -6.14 -15.32 6.05
N LEU A 97 -6.76 -16.43 6.43
CA LEU A 97 -6.45 -17.74 5.84
C LEU A 97 -6.80 -17.83 4.35
N CYS A 98 -7.78 -17.03 3.89
CA CYS A 98 -8.16 -16.93 2.48
C CYS A 98 -7.10 -16.26 1.57
N PHE A 99 -5.93 -15.85 2.09
CA PHE A 99 -4.83 -15.37 1.25
C PHE A 99 -4.03 -16.55 0.68
N PRO A 100 -3.53 -16.46 -0.56
CA PRO A 100 -2.91 -17.58 -1.26
C PRO A 100 -1.71 -18.18 -0.51
N GLN A 101 -0.99 -17.36 0.24
CA GLN A 101 0.17 -17.77 1.05
C GLN A 101 -0.17 -18.70 2.23
N TYR A 102 -1.43 -18.71 2.66
CA TYR A 102 -1.94 -19.50 3.79
C TYR A 102 -2.91 -20.60 3.37
N LYS A 103 -3.16 -20.79 2.07
CA LYS A 103 -4.10 -21.81 1.57
C LYS A 103 -3.78 -23.23 2.07
N LEU A 104 -2.50 -23.55 2.24
CA LEU A 104 -2.06 -24.84 2.79
C LEU A 104 -2.56 -25.08 4.23
N ILE A 105 -2.73 -24.01 5.01
CA ILE A 105 -3.25 -24.12 6.38
C ILE A 105 -4.70 -24.60 6.32
N ILE A 106 -5.51 -24.11 5.38
CA ILE A 106 -6.91 -24.54 5.24
C ILE A 106 -7.01 -26.06 5.03
N SER A 107 -6.13 -26.62 4.20
CA SER A 107 -6.06 -28.08 4.02
C SER A 107 -5.67 -28.80 5.31
N GLN A 108 -4.72 -28.28 6.08
CA GLN A 108 -4.33 -28.84 7.38
C GLN A 108 -5.45 -28.77 8.42
N LEU A 109 -6.34 -27.75 8.35
CA LEU A 109 -7.46 -27.63 9.29
C LEU A 109 -8.48 -28.77 9.14
N GLN A 110 -8.56 -29.41 7.98
CA GLN A 110 -9.47 -30.55 7.75
C GLN A 110 -9.08 -31.78 8.57
N ASP A 111 -7.79 -31.94 8.88
CA ASP A 111 -7.27 -33.13 9.55
C ASP A 111 -7.59 -33.14 11.06
N TYR A 112 -8.09 -32.02 11.61
CA TYR A 112 -8.39 -31.90 13.03
C TYR A 112 -9.82 -32.38 13.37
N PRO A 113 -10.01 -33.06 14.52
CA PRO A 113 -11.32 -33.50 14.96
C PRO A 113 -12.22 -32.32 15.37
N ILE A 114 -13.54 -32.52 15.27
CA ILE A 114 -14.56 -31.54 15.66
C ILE A 114 -14.37 -31.13 17.13
N GLY A 115 -14.20 -29.84 17.39
CA GLY A 115 -13.95 -29.27 18.72
C GLY A 115 -12.48 -29.29 19.18
N GLY A 116 -11.57 -29.88 18.40
CA GLY A 116 -10.13 -29.82 18.67
C GLY A 116 -9.45 -28.53 18.17
N LEU A 117 -10.12 -27.80 17.29
CA LEU A 117 -9.57 -26.61 16.67
C LEU A 117 -9.78 -25.38 17.57
N THR A 118 -8.67 -24.75 17.98
CA THR A 118 -8.69 -23.53 18.80
C THR A 118 -8.07 -22.38 18.02
N CYS A 119 -8.57 -21.15 18.20
CA CYS A 119 -8.00 -19.94 17.59
C CYS A 119 -6.47 -19.82 17.80
N LYS A 120 -5.97 -20.20 18.99
CA LYS A 120 -4.54 -20.18 19.32
C LYS A 120 -3.70 -21.05 18.37
N LEU A 121 -4.15 -22.29 18.12
CA LEU A 121 -3.46 -23.23 17.24
C LEU A 121 -3.37 -22.68 15.81
N VAL A 122 -4.45 -22.08 15.33
CA VAL A 122 -4.49 -21.46 13.99
C VAL A 122 -3.52 -20.28 13.89
N LEU A 123 -3.41 -19.47 14.94
CA LEU A 123 -2.45 -18.37 15.01
C LEU A 123 -1.00 -18.89 14.98
N GLU A 124 -0.70 -19.97 15.70
CA GLU A 124 0.62 -20.62 15.67
C GLU A 124 0.97 -21.11 14.26
N LEU A 125 0.06 -21.80 13.57
CA LEU A 125 0.24 -22.23 12.18
C LEU A 125 0.48 -21.05 11.22
N ILE A 126 -0.18 -19.91 11.44
CA ILE A 126 0.04 -18.69 10.65
C ILE A 126 1.45 -18.14 10.88
N GLU A 127 1.94 -18.12 12.12
CA GLU A 127 3.29 -17.64 12.44
C GLU A 127 4.37 -18.58 11.91
N GLU A 128 4.21 -19.90 12.04
CA GLU A 128 5.10 -20.88 11.44
C GLU A 128 5.19 -20.71 9.92
N ARG A 129 4.03 -20.54 9.26
CA ARG A 129 4.00 -20.31 7.81
C ARG A 129 4.71 -19.02 7.41
N LYS A 130 4.56 -17.95 8.19
CA LYS A 130 5.29 -16.70 7.95
C LYS A 130 6.80 -16.87 8.10
N ALA A 131 7.26 -17.61 9.10
CA ALA A 131 8.67 -17.89 9.30
C ALA A 131 9.25 -18.63 8.09
N LEU A 132 8.56 -19.67 7.61
CA LEU A 132 8.97 -20.41 6.41
C LEU A 132 9.03 -19.52 5.16
N LEU A 133 8.03 -18.65 4.95
CA LEU A 133 8.03 -17.71 3.83
C LEU A 133 9.19 -16.70 3.92
N LYS A 134 9.58 -16.28 5.13
CA LYS A 134 10.73 -15.40 5.35
C LYS A 134 12.04 -16.10 4.99
N THR A 135 12.22 -17.35 5.42
CA THR A 135 13.40 -18.16 5.08
C THR A 135 13.47 -18.44 3.58
N GLN A 136 12.36 -18.79 2.94
CA GLN A 136 12.33 -19.01 1.48
C GLN A 136 12.68 -17.75 0.70
N LYS A 137 12.23 -16.57 1.13
CA LYS A 137 12.62 -15.30 0.50
C LYS A 137 14.13 -15.03 0.63
N GLN A 138 14.73 -15.37 1.78
CA GLN A 138 16.17 -15.23 2.00
C GLN A 138 16.98 -16.24 1.17
N GLU A 139 16.46 -17.45 0.95
CA GLU A 139 17.10 -18.45 0.09
C GLU A 139 16.99 -18.10 -1.40
N GLN A 140 15.86 -17.54 -1.83
CA GLN A 140 15.70 -17.04 -3.20
C GLN A 140 16.64 -15.87 -3.51
N GLN A 141 17.06 -15.09 -2.51
CA GLN A 141 18.10 -14.07 -2.67
C GLN A 141 19.49 -14.66 -2.97
N LYS A 142 19.72 -15.96 -2.77
CA LYS A 142 21.01 -16.60 -3.10
C LYS A 142 21.13 -16.99 -4.58
N GLN A 143 20.02 -17.05 -5.32
CA GLN A 143 20.00 -17.38 -6.76
C GLN A 143 19.54 -16.18 -7.62
N ILE A 144 20.00 -14.97 -7.30
CA ILE A 144 19.58 -13.76 -8.03
C ILE A 144 20.28 -13.71 -9.39
N SER A 145 19.53 -13.94 -10.46
CA SER A 145 19.90 -13.45 -11.78
C SER A 145 19.59 -11.95 -11.85
N ILE A 146 20.58 -11.14 -12.20
CA ILE A 146 20.43 -9.69 -12.43
C ILE A 146 19.85 -9.37 -13.82
N TRP A 147 19.66 -10.37 -14.68
CA TRP A 147 19.14 -10.17 -16.03
C TRP A 147 17.61 -10.09 -16.06
N ARG A 148 17.08 -9.11 -16.79
CA ARG A 148 15.65 -8.92 -17.06
C ARG A 148 15.44 -8.74 -18.57
N ARG A 149 14.19 -8.87 -19.02
CA ARG A 149 13.81 -8.67 -20.43
C ARG A 149 12.86 -7.49 -20.55
N THR A 150 13.07 -6.62 -21.53
CA THR A 150 12.11 -5.58 -21.90
C THR A 150 10.90 -6.21 -22.59
N PRO A 151 9.76 -5.51 -22.68
CA PRO A 151 8.61 -5.95 -23.48
C PRO A 151 8.95 -6.22 -24.97
N LYS A 152 10.05 -5.62 -25.47
CA LYS A 152 10.56 -5.81 -26.83
C LYS A 152 11.49 -7.03 -26.98
N GLY A 153 11.85 -7.69 -25.87
CA GLY A 153 12.70 -8.89 -25.86
C GLY A 153 14.18 -8.63 -25.55
N ASP A 154 14.61 -7.37 -25.48
CA ASP A 154 15.99 -7.01 -25.16
C ASP A 154 16.35 -7.30 -23.71
N ARG A 155 17.60 -7.68 -23.45
CA ARG A 155 18.08 -7.92 -22.08
C ARG A 155 18.63 -6.64 -21.48
N TYR A 156 18.29 -6.38 -20.22
CA TYR A 156 18.92 -5.35 -19.41
C TYR A 156 19.26 -5.90 -18.03
N CYS A 157 20.28 -5.31 -17.38
CA CYS A 157 20.62 -5.64 -16.00
C CYS A 157 19.80 -4.78 -15.04
N GLN A 158 19.30 -5.38 -13.97
CA GLN A 158 18.65 -4.69 -12.87
C GLN A 158 19.21 -5.23 -11.56
N PHE A 159 19.92 -4.37 -10.84
CA PHE A 159 20.38 -4.67 -9.49
C PHE A 159 19.19 -4.60 -8.52
N PRO A 160 19.12 -5.52 -7.53
CA PRO A 160 18.13 -5.39 -6.46
C PRO A 160 18.37 -4.10 -5.67
N PRO A 161 17.34 -3.58 -4.98
CA PRO A 161 17.52 -2.43 -4.09
C PRO A 161 18.64 -2.70 -3.07
N GLN A 162 19.56 -1.74 -2.95
CA GLN A 162 20.64 -1.80 -1.96
C GLN A 162 20.11 -1.30 -0.62
N LEU A 163 19.93 -2.23 0.32
CA LEU A 163 19.47 -1.97 1.68
C LEU A 163 20.63 -2.24 2.63
N GLU A 164 21.62 -1.37 2.62
CA GLU A 164 22.80 -1.44 3.48
C GLU A 164 22.56 -0.61 4.75
N GLU A 165 22.90 -1.15 5.94
CA GLU A 165 22.68 -0.46 7.22
C GLU A 165 23.60 0.75 7.42
N ASP A 166 24.81 0.69 6.86
CA ASP A 166 25.82 1.75 6.90
C ASP A 166 25.61 2.80 5.80
N HIS A 167 24.70 2.54 4.85
CA HIS A 167 24.39 3.38 3.69
C HIS A 167 25.63 3.74 2.84
N GLN A 168 26.74 3.01 2.97
CA GLN A 168 28.04 3.45 2.48
C GLN A 168 28.05 3.60 0.95
N THR A 169 27.45 2.64 0.23
CA THR A 169 27.38 2.69 -1.25
C THR A 169 26.64 3.94 -1.74
N GLY A 170 25.57 4.34 -1.03
CA GLY A 170 24.79 5.54 -1.37
C GLY A 170 25.59 6.83 -1.17
N VAL A 171 26.27 6.96 -0.02
CA VAL A 171 27.07 8.15 0.32
C VAL A 171 28.22 8.33 -0.68
N LEU A 172 29.01 7.28 -0.93
CA LEU A 172 30.13 7.36 -1.87
C LEU A 172 29.67 7.65 -3.31
N THR A 173 28.55 7.06 -3.73
CA THR A 173 28.00 7.33 -5.07
C THR A 173 27.56 8.79 -5.18
N GLN A 174 26.92 9.35 -4.14
CA GLN A 174 26.50 10.75 -4.14
C GLN A 174 27.69 11.70 -4.17
N GLU A 175 28.75 11.43 -3.40
CA GLU A 175 29.99 12.22 -3.44
C GLU A 175 30.64 12.23 -4.84
N LEU A 176 30.59 11.10 -5.56
CA LEU A 176 31.09 11.00 -6.92
C LEU A 176 30.23 11.79 -7.92
N ILE A 177 28.91 11.81 -7.73
CA ILE A 177 27.98 12.60 -8.55
C ILE A 177 28.22 14.09 -8.32
N ASP A 178 28.27 14.52 -7.06
CA ASP A 178 28.36 15.94 -6.71
C ASP A 178 29.76 16.50 -6.97
N GLY A 179 30.80 15.72 -6.71
CA GLY A 179 32.19 16.14 -6.88
C GLY A 179 32.69 16.08 -8.33
N TYR A 180 32.27 15.06 -9.09
CA TYR A 180 32.83 14.77 -10.42
C TYR A 180 31.79 14.80 -11.54
N GLY A 181 30.51 15.03 -11.24
CA GLY A 181 29.43 15.08 -12.23
C GLY A 181 29.17 13.74 -12.93
N LEU A 182 29.61 12.63 -12.33
CA LEU A 182 29.53 11.31 -12.95
C LEU A 182 28.11 10.76 -12.90
N LEU A 183 27.68 10.13 -13.99
CA LEU A 183 26.39 9.46 -14.02
C LEU A 183 26.46 8.14 -13.21
N PRO A 184 25.43 7.77 -12.45
CA PRO A 184 25.41 6.52 -11.68
C PRO A 184 25.71 5.27 -12.51
N GLN A 185 25.25 5.24 -13.76
CA GLN A 185 25.51 4.12 -14.67
C GLN A 185 27.00 4.01 -15.07
N GLN A 186 27.69 5.14 -15.15
CA GLN A 186 29.11 5.18 -15.47
C GLN A 186 29.94 4.71 -14.27
N ILE A 187 29.64 5.23 -13.08
CA ILE A 187 30.26 4.79 -11.81
C ILE A 187 30.13 3.27 -11.66
N LEU A 188 28.92 2.74 -11.86
CA LEU A 188 28.64 1.31 -11.76
C LEU A 188 29.42 0.50 -12.81
N ARG A 189 29.51 0.99 -14.04
CA ARG A 189 30.25 0.32 -15.12
C ARG A 189 31.73 0.22 -14.80
N GLU A 190 32.34 1.32 -14.39
CA GLU A 190 33.77 1.41 -14.08
C GLU A 190 34.11 0.56 -12.86
N ALA A 191 33.33 0.68 -11.77
CA ALA A 191 33.54 -0.11 -10.56
C ALA A 191 33.44 -1.63 -10.82
N ILE A 192 32.45 -2.07 -11.61
CA ILE A 192 32.32 -3.48 -11.99
C ILE A 192 33.48 -3.93 -12.89
N ALA A 193 33.89 -3.10 -13.85
CA ALA A 193 35.00 -3.42 -14.74
C ALA A 193 36.31 -3.60 -13.95
N ASP A 194 36.60 -2.68 -13.03
CA ASP A 194 37.77 -2.72 -12.16
C ASP A 194 37.75 -3.93 -11.24
N TYR A 195 36.59 -4.22 -10.62
CA TYR A 195 36.44 -5.37 -9.74
C TYR A 195 36.57 -6.70 -10.48
N HIS A 196 35.96 -6.81 -11.66
CA HIS A 196 36.08 -7.99 -12.52
C HIS A 196 37.52 -8.20 -13.01
N ALA A 197 38.24 -7.12 -13.37
CA ALA A 197 39.65 -7.19 -13.73
C ALA A 197 40.52 -7.67 -12.56
N LYS A 198 40.28 -7.16 -11.34
CA LYS A 198 40.99 -7.61 -10.12
C LYS A 198 40.83 -9.11 -9.87
N ILE A 199 39.60 -9.63 -9.94
CA ILE A 199 39.33 -11.07 -9.76
C ILE A 199 40.03 -11.89 -10.84
N LYS A 200 39.90 -11.49 -12.11
CA LYS A 200 40.50 -12.22 -13.24
C LYS A 200 42.02 -12.24 -13.21
N SER A 201 42.65 -11.22 -12.64
CA SER A 201 44.11 -11.19 -12.42
C SER A 201 44.53 -12.10 -11.27
N GLN A 202 43.77 -12.14 -10.17
CA GLN A 202 44.03 -13.03 -9.04
C GLN A 202 43.87 -14.53 -9.40
N GLU A 203 42.95 -14.86 -10.30
CA GLU A 203 42.79 -16.23 -10.83
C GLU A 203 43.95 -16.66 -11.74
N LYS A 204 44.66 -15.71 -12.38
CA LYS A 204 45.82 -16.00 -13.24
C LYS A 204 47.14 -16.16 -12.47
N GLU A 205 47.20 -15.70 -11.23
CA GLU A 205 48.41 -15.76 -10.38
C GLU A 205 48.50 -17.05 -9.55
N GLN A 206 47.53 -17.97 -9.66
CA GLN A 206 47.67 -19.33 -9.12
C GLN A 206 48.45 -20.21 -10.12
N PRO A 207 49.67 -20.70 -9.78
CA PRO A 207 50.48 -21.49 -10.70
C PRO A 207 49.91 -22.90 -10.88
N GLN A 208 49.61 -23.27 -12.13
CA GLN A 208 49.79 -24.66 -12.55
C GLN A 208 51.28 -24.85 -12.88
N GLU A 209 51.97 -25.60 -12.03
CA GLU A 209 53.27 -26.19 -12.37
C GLU A 209 53.10 -27.25 -13.47
N GLU A 210 54.02 -27.17 -14.43
CA GLU A 210 54.53 -28.21 -15.34
C GLU A 210 53.55 -28.89 -16.32
N THR A 211 53.69 -28.60 -17.63
CA THR A 211 54.53 -29.44 -18.52
C THR A 211 54.62 -28.89 -19.96
N ALA A 212 55.86 -28.94 -20.48
CA ALA A 212 56.29 -29.20 -21.86
C ALA A 212 56.08 -28.14 -22.97
N GLU A 213 57.18 -27.44 -23.25
CA GLU A 213 57.82 -27.19 -24.56
C GLU A 213 57.02 -27.45 -25.86
N SER A 214 56.87 -26.41 -26.69
CA SER A 214 57.44 -26.37 -28.05
C SER A 214 57.15 -25.05 -28.76
N GLU A 215 58.25 -24.34 -29.07
CA GLU A 215 58.61 -23.77 -30.37
C GLU A 215 57.58 -23.18 -31.36
N VAL A 216 57.96 -21.98 -31.86
CA VAL A 216 58.03 -21.59 -33.29
C VAL A 216 56.86 -20.81 -33.91
N VAL A 217 57.11 -19.49 -34.05
CA VAL A 217 57.17 -18.72 -35.32
C VAL A 217 55.99 -17.84 -35.78
N GLU A 218 56.40 -16.60 -36.08
CA GLU A 218 55.97 -15.62 -37.10
C GLU A 218 54.57 -15.00 -37.14
N SER A 219 54.62 -13.67 -37.00
CA SER A 219 54.29 -12.68 -38.05
C SER A 219 52.82 -12.41 -38.36
N SER A 220 52.45 -11.14 -38.11
CA SER A 220 52.21 -10.14 -39.15
C SER A 220 50.92 -9.34 -38.96
N MET A 221 51.10 -8.02 -39.15
CA MET A 221 50.17 -7.06 -39.74
C MET A 221 48.91 -6.60 -38.96
N LEU A 222 49.02 -5.37 -38.43
CA LEU A 222 48.04 -4.29 -38.67
C LEU A 222 48.00 -3.97 -40.18
N PRO A 223 46.88 -3.46 -40.75
CA PRO A 223 46.56 -2.00 -40.72
C PRO A 223 45.07 -1.71 -40.38
N GLN A 224 44.75 -0.61 -39.67
CA GLN A 224 44.34 0.73 -40.18
C GLN A 224 43.03 0.71 -41.02
N LEU A 225 42.13 1.70 -41.03
CA LEU A 225 42.16 3.13 -40.73
C LEU A 225 40.70 3.63 -40.64
N GLU A 226 40.47 4.68 -39.84
CA GLU A 226 39.59 5.86 -40.07
C GLU A 226 38.20 5.73 -40.70
N THR A 227 37.20 6.35 -40.06
CA THR A 227 36.81 7.75 -40.34
C THR A 227 35.64 8.17 -39.44
N SER A 228 35.79 9.33 -38.81
CA SER A 228 34.73 10.18 -38.26
C SER A 228 34.27 11.18 -39.35
N PRO A 229 33.56 12.28 -39.06
CA PRO A 229 32.36 12.53 -38.26
C PRO A 229 31.29 13.29 -39.09
N THR A 230 30.03 13.41 -38.66
CA THR A 230 29.27 14.67 -38.87
C THR A 230 28.09 14.79 -37.89
N GLU A 231 28.01 15.96 -37.26
CA GLU A 231 26.94 16.51 -36.43
C GLU A 231 25.63 16.72 -37.22
N SER A 232 24.48 16.76 -36.53
CA SER A 232 23.58 17.93 -36.55
C SER A 232 22.35 17.72 -35.65
N GLU A 233 22.09 18.73 -34.83
CA GLU A 233 20.89 18.94 -34.03
C GLU A 233 19.62 19.12 -34.89
N LYS A 234 18.45 18.73 -34.36
CA LYS A 234 17.28 19.62 -34.23
C LYS A 234 16.09 18.95 -33.52
N ALA A 235 15.48 19.75 -32.66
CA ALA A 235 14.21 19.53 -31.97
C ALA A 235 13.02 19.36 -32.93
N ILE A 236 11.89 18.79 -32.43
CA ILE A 236 10.54 19.38 -32.43
C ILE A 236 9.46 18.36 -31.98
N GLU A 237 8.61 18.85 -31.08
CA GLU A 237 7.20 18.55 -30.75
C GLU A 237 6.70 17.15 -30.35
N VAL A 238 6.43 17.11 -29.04
CA VAL A 238 5.22 16.60 -28.38
C VAL A 238 3.94 16.86 -29.19
N ASN A 239 3.06 15.86 -29.29
CA ASN A 239 1.63 16.12 -29.36
C ASN A 239 0.87 15.21 -28.39
N SER A 240 0.39 15.86 -27.34
CA SER A 240 -0.57 15.43 -26.36
C SER A 240 -1.97 15.34 -26.98
N ARG A 241 -2.75 14.33 -26.58
CA ARG A 241 -4.22 14.39 -26.63
C ARG A 241 -4.79 13.65 -25.43
N LEU A 242 -4.81 14.35 -24.28
CA LEU A 242 -5.90 14.22 -23.34
C LEU A 242 -7.11 14.92 -23.98
N LYS A 243 -8.18 14.18 -24.22
CA LYS A 243 -9.51 14.78 -24.29
C LYS A 243 -10.19 14.56 -22.95
N GLN A 244 -10.43 15.69 -22.30
CA GLN A 244 -11.50 15.88 -21.33
C GLN A 244 -12.77 15.24 -21.88
N ASN A 245 -13.49 14.52 -21.01
CA ASN A 245 -14.90 14.24 -21.23
C ASN A 245 -15.62 14.64 -19.95
N GLU A 246 -15.98 15.92 -19.88
CA GLU A 246 -17.20 16.34 -19.20
C GLU A 246 -18.35 15.61 -19.89
N GLN A 247 -19.16 14.89 -19.11
CA GLN A 247 -20.46 14.45 -19.58
C GLN A 247 -21.47 14.55 -18.42
N THR A 248 -22.05 15.73 -18.33
CA THR A 248 -23.40 15.97 -17.82
C THR A 248 -24.40 15.24 -18.73
N SER A 249 -25.26 14.41 -18.15
CA SER A 249 -26.72 14.39 -18.34
C SER A 249 -27.38 13.19 -17.67
N THR A 250 -28.08 13.48 -16.57
CA THR A 250 -29.43 13.02 -16.19
C THR A 250 -29.92 11.63 -16.65
N SER A 251 -30.17 10.74 -15.69
CA SER A 251 -31.53 10.45 -15.16
C SER A 251 -31.53 9.16 -14.33
N ASN A 252 -31.80 9.26 -13.03
CA ASN A 252 -32.95 8.63 -12.36
C ASN A 252 -32.86 8.80 -10.85
N ALA A 253 -34.03 9.05 -10.27
CA ALA A 253 -34.28 9.59 -8.95
C ALA A 253 -33.77 8.72 -7.80
N THR A 254 -32.99 9.34 -6.93
CA THR A 254 -32.95 9.06 -5.49
C THR A 254 -32.92 10.43 -4.81
N GLU A 255 -33.81 10.62 -3.84
CA GLU A 255 -33.98 11.87 -3.08
C GLU A 255 -32.63 12.32 -2.48
N GLU A 256 -32.05 13.38 -3.04
CA GLU A 256 -30.98 14.12 -2.38
C GLU A 256 -31.59 14.87 -1.18
N PRO A 257 -31.01 14.76 0.03
CA PRO A 257 -31.37 15.66 1.10
C PRO A 257 -31.05 17.10 0.65
N PRO A 258 -31.84 18.10 1.07
CA PRO A 258 -31.62 19.47 0.66
C PRO A 258 -30.19 19.88 1.06
N VAL A 259 -29.43 20.45 0.12
CA VAL A 259 -28.03 20.89 0.29
C VAL A 259 -27.77 21.64 1.62
N GLY A 260 -28.79 22.29 2.20
CA GLY A 260 -28.70 22.92 3.52
C GLY A 260 -28.59 21.96 4.72
N GLU A 261 -29.19 20.78 4.67
CA GLU A 261 -29.17 19.80 5.77
C GLU A 261 -27.79 19.12 5.89
N GLU A 262 -27.12 18.86 4.76
CA GLU A 262 -25.75 18.32 4.76
C GLU A 262 -24.74 19.30 5.35
N VAL A 263 -24.89 20.60 5.06
CA VAL A 263 -24.04 21.66 5.62
C VAL A 263 -24.19 21.72 7.14
N LEU A 264 -25.43 21.66 7.65
CA LEU A 264 -25.71 21.68 9.09
C LEU A 264 -25.16 20.43 9.79
N MET A 265 -25.36 19.25 9.19
CA MET A 265 -24.81 17.99 9.68
C MET A 265 -23.27 18.01 9.74
N LEU A 266 -22.60 18.54 8.71
CA LEU A 266 -21.14 18.66 8.72
C LEU A 266 -20.67 19.64 9.79
N ALA A 267 -21.32 20.81 9.92
CA ALA A 267 -20.99 21.79 10.94
C ALA A 267 -21.15 21.21 12.36
N GLU A 268 -22.23 20.47 12.63
CA GLU A 268 -22.45 19.82 13.92
C GLU A 268 -21.41 18.72 14.21
N LYS A 269 -21.03 17.92 13.20
CA LYS A 269 -19.94 16.93 13.31
C LYS A 269 -18.60 17.60 13.60
N LEU A 270 -18.30 18.75 13.00
CA LEU A 270 -17.09 19.52 13.28
C LEU A 270 -17.11 20.13 14.70
N LYS A 271 -18.28 20.57 15.19
CA LYS A 271 -18.47 21.08 16.56
C LYS A 271 -18.34 19.99 17.63
N SER A 272 -18.78 18.77 17.35
CA SER A 272 -18.68 17.65 18.30
C SER A 272 -17.33 16.92 18.24
N ALA A 273 -16.52 17.15 17.22
CA ALA A 273 -15.26 16.44 17.04
C ALA A 273 -14.25 16.72 18.17
N THR A 274 -13.65 15.64 18.68
CA THR A 274 -12.61 15.66 19.72
C THR A 274 -11.24 15.19 19.21
N SER A 275 -11.16 14.80 17.94
CA SER A 275 -9.94 14.29 17.31
C SER A 275 -9.88 14.66 15.83
N TYR A 276 -8.66 14.86 15.32
CA TYR A 276 -8.41 15.04 13.88
C TYR A 276 -9.05 13.95 13.03
N TYR A 277 -9.06 12.70 13.49
CA TYR A 277 -9.64 11.60 12.73
C TYR A 277 -11.15 11.80 12.47
N GLN A 278 -11.88 12.31 13.47
CA GLN A 278 -13.31 12.59 13.34
C GLN A 278 -13.54 13.77 12.38
N ILE A 279 -12.73 14.82 12.48
CA ILE A 279 -12.75 15.98 11.57
C ILE A 279 -12.51 15.51 10.13
N ARG A 280 -11.43 14.77 9.91
CA ARG A 280 -11.06 14.21 8.60
C ARG A 280 -12.19 13.34 8.04
N SER A 281 -12.70 12.40 8.83
CA SER A 281 -13.76 11.47 8.41
C SER A 281 -15.07 12.20 8.07
N ALA A 282 -15.40 13.29 8.77
CA ALA A 282 -16.57 14.10 8.48
C ALA A 282 -16.40 14.88 7.17
N ILE A 283 -15.25 15.53 6.98
CA ILE A 283 -14.93 16.30 5.77
C ILE A 283 -14.91 15.41 4.52
N TYR A 284 -14.30 14.23 4.60
CA TYR A 284 -14.24 13.31 3.44
C TYR A 284 -15.62 12.85 2.96
N ARG A 285 -16.56 12.64 3.88
CA ARG A 285 -17.93 12.23 3.52
C ARG A 285 -18.77 13.36 2.93
N HIS A 286 -18.43 14.61 3.24
CA HIS A 286 -19.20 15.80 2.88
C HIS A 286 -18.30 16.86 2.22
N LEU A 287 -17.38 16.41 1.34
CA LEU A 287 -16.32 17.27 0.77
C LEU A 287 -16.90 18.44 -0.03
N ALA A 288 -18.02 18.23 -0.71
CA ALA A 288 -18.69 19.23 -1.54
C ALA A 288 -19.23 20.44 -0.76
N VAL A 289 -19.51 20.29 0.54
CA VAL A 289 -20.10 21.33 1.40
C VAL A 289 -19.13 21.83 2.49
N LYS A 290 -17.83 21.49 2.36
CA LYS A 290 -16.81 21.79 3.38
C LYS A 290 -16.69 23.29 3.66
N ASP A 291 -16.61 24.11 2.61
CA ASP A 291 -16.35 25.55 2.75
C ASP A 291 -17.57 26.28 3.32
N GLU A 292 -18.78 25.88 2.92
CA GLU A 292 -20.05 26.39 3.47
C GLU A 292 -20.23 26.00 4.93
N ALA A 293 -19.90 24.76 5.31
CA ALA A 293 -19.96 24.33 6.71
C ALA A 293 -18.91 25.04 7.58
N TRP A 294 -17.71 25.28 7.04
CA TRP A 294 -16.65 26.01 7.75
C TRP A 294 -17.06 27.44 8.09
N LYS A 295 -17.76 28.13 7.17
CA LYS A 295 -18.30 29.49 7.38
C LYS A 295 -19.36 29.56 8.48
N GLN A 296 -20.03 28.46 8.82
CA GLN A 296 -21.04 28.42 9.89
C GLN A 296 -20.44 28.23 11.30
N LEU A 297 -19.15 27.89 11.38
CA LEU A 297 -18.47 27.75 12.66
C LEU A 297 -18.13 29.13 13.24
N SER A 298 -18.23 29.26 14.56
CA SER A 298 -17.73 30.46 15.23
C SER A 298 -16.19 30.52 15.18
N PRO A 299 -15.57 31.71 15.32
CA PRO A 299 -14.11 31.81 15.36
C PRO A 299 -13.46 30.97 16.48
N GLU A 300 -14.15 30.82 17.61
CA GLU A 300 -13.69 29.98 18.72
C GLU A 300 -13.71 28.49 18.37
N GLU A 301 -14.74 28.05 17.63
CA GLU A 301 -14.86 26.67 17.15
C GLU A 301 -13.81 26.35 16.08
N GLN A 302 -13.54 27.29 15.17
CA GLN A 302 -12.49 27.18 14.16
C GLN A 302 -11.12 27.04 14.82
N LEU A 303 -10.77 27.94 15.76
CA LEU A 303 -9.52 27.85 16.54
C LEU A 303 -9.39 26.54 17.30
N ARG A 304 -10.49 26.01 17.85
CA ARG A 304 -10.48 24.72 18.54
C ARG A 304 -10.20 23.57 17.57
N ILE A 305 -10.78 23.60 16.38
CA ILE A 305 -10.53 22.60 15.33
C ILE A 305 -9.08 22.70 14.84
N GLU A 306 -8.56 23.91 14.66
CA GLU A 306 -7.15 24.13 14.28
C GLU A 306 -6.18 23.52 15.29
N ARG A 307 -6.48 23.62 16.60
CA ARG A 307 -5.67 22.96 17.65
C ARG A 307 -5.68 21.44 17.58
N LEU A 308 -6.67 20.84 16.92
CA LEU A 308 -6.75 19.40 16.72
C LEU A 308 -6.01 18.95 15.45
N LEU A 309 -5.66 19.86 14.54
CA LEU A 309 -4.94 19.53 13.31
C LEU A 309 -3.49 19.06 13.62
N PRO A 310 -3.00 18.00 12.95
CA PRO A 310 -1.60 17.61 13.03
C PRO A 310 -0.69 18.72 12.51
N GLN A 311 0.52 18.81 13.05
CA GLN A 311 1.51 19.81 12.67
C GLN A 311 1.81 19.81 11.16
N GLU A 312 1.77 18.64 10.52
CA GLU A 312 2.03 18.49 9.10
C GLU A 312 0.92 19.14 8.25
N VAL A 313 -0.34 19.02 8.68
CA VAL A 313 -1.50 19.60 8.00
C VAL A 313 -1.52 21.11 8.19
N LEU A 314 -1.16 21.58 9.39
CA LEU A 314 -0.97 23.01 9.64
C LEU A 314 0.12 23.60 8.74
N ALA A 315 1.29 22.95 8.66
CA ALA A 315 2.39 23.41 7.81
C ALA A 315 1.98 23.49 6.33
N LEU A 316 1.29 22.48 5.79
CA LEU A 316 0.77 22.50 4.41
C LEU A 316 -0.28 23.60 4.20
N THR A 317 -1.13 23.85 5.20
CA THR A 317 -2.12 24.94 5.14
C THR A 317 -1.44 26.30 5.09
N THR A 318 -0.45 26.54 5.95
CA THR A 318 0.38 27.75 5.91
C THR A 318 1.11 27.88 4.58
N ALA A 319 1.69 26.80 4.05
CA ALA A 319 2.38 26.82 2.76
C ALA A 319 1.43 27.17 1.60
N ARG A 320 0.19 26.69 1.64
CA ARG A 320 -0.86 27.04 0.66
C ARG A 320 -1.23 28.51 0.76
N GLU A 321 -1.42 29.02 1.97
CA GLU A 321 -1.74 30.45 2.20
C GLU A 321 -0.60 31.38 1.80
N ALA A 322 0.65 30.94 1.96
CA ALA A 322 1.83 31.63 1.48
C ALA A 322 2.03 31.54 -0.05
N GLY A 323 1.19 30.77 -0.76
CA GLY A 323 1.28 30.56 -2.21
C GLY A 323 2.43 29.66 -2.64
N LEU A 324 3.08 28.95 -1.72
CA LEU A 324 4.15 27.98 -2.05
C LEU A 324 3.57 26.74 -2.75
N ILE A 325 2.33 26.38 -2.44
CA ILE A 325 1.61 25.25 -3.02
C ILE A 325 0.19 25.69 -3.41
N ILE A 326 -0.38 25.04 -4.43
CA ILE A 326 -1.75 25.30 -4.90
C ILE A 326 -2.76 24.62 -3.98
N ASP A 327 -2.58 23.32 -3.76
CA ASP A 327 -3.47 22.52 -2.91
C ASP A 327 -2.76 21.25 -2.43
N TYR A 328 -3.39 20.51 -1.52
CA TYR A 328 -2.89 19.21 -1.08
C TYR A 328 -4.01 18.24 -0.69
N TYR A 329 -3.75 16.93 -0.85
CA TYR A 329 -4.64 15.85 -0.40
C TYR A 329 -3.89 14.86 0.48
N GLU A 330 -4.51 14.45 1.59
CA GLU A 330 -3.98 13.42 2.49
C GLU A 330 -4.50 12.03 2.11
N LEU A 331 -3.63 11.14 1.64
CA LEU A 331 -3.94 9.75 1.32
C LEU A 331 -4.13 8.90 2.60
N GLU A 332 -4.85 7.78 2.49
CA GLU A 332 -5.07 6.84 3.62
C GLU A 332 -3.79 6.17 4.13
N THR A 333 -2.72 6.16 3.32
CA THR A 333 -1.43 5.52 3.60
C THR A 333 -0.46 6.38 4.42
N GLY A 334 -0.88 7.57 4.89
CA GLY A 334 0.02 8.52 5.58
C GLY A 334 0.94 9.30 4.64
N TRP A 335 0.50 9.47 3.40
CA TRP A 335 1.15 10.26 2.36
C TRP A 335 0.29 11.46 1.99
N PHE A 336 0.93 12.53 1.52
CA PHE A 336 0.28 13.74 1.00
C PHE A 336 0.61 13.88 -0.48
N GLN A 337 -0.39 14.20 -1.29
CA GLN A 337 -0.21 14.67 -2.65
C GLN A 337 -0.29 16.20 -2.64
N VAL A 338 0.80 16.87 -3.00
CA VAL A 338 0.93 18.31 -3.00
C VAL A 338 1.02 18.82 -4.43
N PHE A 339 0.25 19.85 -4.75
CA PHE A 339 0.20 20.47 -6.07
C PHE A 339 0.97 21.79 -6.02
N ILE A 340 1.92 21.97 -6.93
CA ILE A 340 2.79 23.15 -6.98
C ILE A 340 2.53 23.88 -8.30
N ALA A 341 2.62 25.21 -8.28
CA ALA A 341 2.48 26.00 -9.50
C ALA A 341 3.65 25.74 -10.46
N GLY A 342 3.33 25.33 -11.70
CA GLY A 342 4.31 25.07 -12.75
C GLY A 342 4.72 23.60 -12.91
N GLU A 343 4.28 22.71 -12.01
CA GLU A 343 4.48 21.26 -12.17
C GLU A 343 3.23 20.56 -12.70
N ASP A 344 3.38 19.74 -13.74
CA ASP A 344 2.27 18.99 -14.35
C ASP A 344 1.80 17.79 -13.51
N LYS A 345 2.53 17.42 -12.45
CA LYS A 345 2.24 16.24 -11.62
C LYS A 345 2.32 16.58 -10.13
N PRO A 346 1.39 16.07 -9.30
CA PRO A 346 1.47 16.26 -7.86
C PRO A 346 2.65 15.50 -7.26
N VAL A 347 3.33 16.14 -6.31
CA VAL A 347 4.43 15.55 -5.56
C VAL A 347 3.87 14.72 -4.40
N SER A 348 4.33 13.49 -4.26
CA SER A 348 3.91 12.60 -3.17
C SER A 348 4.92 12.62 -2.03
N ILE A 349 4.50 13.03 -0.84
CA ILE A 349 5.37 13.25 0.33
C ILE A 349 4.85 12.44 1.51
N SER A 350 5.72 11.74 2.24
CA SER A 350 5.32 11.02 3.45
C SER A 350 5.06 12.00 4.58
N LYS A 351 4.14 11.65 5.50
CA LYS A 351 3.82 12.48 6.68
C LYS A 351 5.07 12.91 7.46
N SER A 352 6.03 12.00 7.66
CA SER A 352 7.28 12.30 8.38
C SER A 352 8.16 13.36 7.73
N ASN A 353 8.00 13.58 6.42
CA ASN A 353 8.91 14.42 5.63
C ASN A 353 8.27 15.74 5.19
N VAL A 354 6.99 15.96 5.49
CA VAL A 354 6.25 17.18 5.07
C VAL A 354 6.96 18.46 5.51
N ILE A 355 7.37 18.54 6.78
CA ILE A 355 7.99 19.75 7.32
C ILE A 355 9.32 20.05 6.64
N ASN A 356 10.20 19.04 6.54
CA ASN A 356 11.50 19.19 5.87
C ASN A 356 11.34 19.55 4.39
N TRP A 357 10.33 18.97 3.74
CA TRP A 357 10.04 19.25 2.34
C TRP A 357 9.59 20.69 2.13
N ILE A 358 8.70 21.23 2.97
CA ILE A 358 8.26 22.63 2.89
C ILE A 358 9.45 23.58 3.08
N GLN A 359 10.32 23.31 4.06
CA GLN A 359 11.53 24.13 4.29
C GLN A 359 12.46 24.14 3.08
N GLU A 360 12.58 23.01 2.38
CA GLU A 360 13.38 22.95 1.14
C GLU A 360 12.72 23.75 0.00
N GLN A 361 11.39 23.71 -0.12
CA GLN A 361 10.67 24.54 -1.12
C GLN A 361 10.81 26.03 -0.83
N GLU A 362 10.72 26.44 0.45
CA GLU A 362 10.97 27.82 0.86
C GLU A 362 12.39 28.27 0.49
N ARG A 363 13.39 27.39 0.69
CA ARG A 363 14.77 27.67 0.33
C ARG A 363 14.95 27.83 -1.19
N LEU A 364 14.36 26.95 -1.98
CA LEU A 364 14.44 26.99 -3.44
C LEU A 364 13.79 28.25 -4.02
N ASN A 365 12.64 28.65 -3.48
CA ASN A 365 11.96 29.89 -3.88
C ASN A 365 12.73 31.15 -3.48
N CYS A 366 13.44 31.15 -2.35
CA CYS A 366 14.30 32.27 -1.95
C CYS A 366 15.55 32.45 -2.84
N VAL A 367 15.98 31.42 -3.58
CA VAL A 367 17.14 31.49 -4.49
C VAL A 367 16.74 32.00 -5.89
N THR A 368 15.44 31.96 -6.22
CA THR A 368 14.90 32.34 -7.54
C THR A 368 14.30 33.75 -7.60
N THR A 369 14.23 34.47 -6.47
CA THR A 369 13.94 35.91 -6.37
C THR A 369 15.22 36.72 -6.20
#